data_AF-A0A166KB74-F1
#
_entry.id   AF-A0A166KB74-F1
#
_cell.length_a   1.000
_cell.length_b   1.000
_cell.length_c   1.000
_cell.angle_alpha   90.00
_cell.angle_beta   90.00
_cell.angle_gamma   90.00
#
_symmetry.space_group_name_H-M   'P 1'
#
loop_
_entity.id
_entity.type
_entity.pdbx_description
1 polymer ?
#
loop_
_entity_poly.entity_id
_entity_poly.type
_entity_poly.pdbx_seq_one_letter_code
_entity_poly.pdbx_strand_id
1 'polypeptide(L)'
;MHKMNLKAVMVVFFFQVLVGVLWYASTPTQFLGRSVWQTPAELPSWDVLVIFLISSFVFLWFTAWLMLRVRNLTRIGQFFLAIFIWLLIVLPNFLIVSLHLELEYEDTLYLLSYSAVHCAIMAIILPLWRPSRSIFKD
;
A
#
# COMPACT_ATOMS: atom_id res chain seq x y z
N MET A 1 17.52 15.79 13.60
CA MET A 1 16.25 15.09 13.27
C MET A 1 16.35 14.50 11.86
N HIS A 2 16.08 13.20 11.69
CA HIS A 2 16.00 12.59 10.36
C HIS A 2 14.69 13.07 9.71
N LYS A 3 14.78 13.88 8.65
CA LYS A 3 13.62 14.41 7.93
C LYS A 3 13.14 13.35 6.93
N MET A 4 11.82 13.20 6.83
CA MET A 4 11.23 12.33 5.81
C MET A 4 11.49 12.90 4.42
N ASN A 5 11.86 12.04 3.47
CA ASN A 5 12.05 12.45 2.09
C ASN A 5 10.67 12.49 1.40
N LEU A 6 10.04 13.66 1.40
CA LEU A 6 8.71 13.84 0.81
C LEU A 6 8.67 13.46 -0.68
N LYS A 7 9.76 13.68 -1.43
CA LYS A 7 9.84 13.30 -2.84
C LYS A 7 9.70 11.79 -3.02
N ALA A 8 10.34 11.01 -2.15
CA ALA A 8 10.26 9.56 -2.17
C ALA A 8 8.85 9.07 -1.84
N VAL A 9 8.22 9.66 -0.81
CA VAL A 9 6.84 9.36 -0.43
C VAL A 9 5.89 9.66 -1.60
N MET A 10 6.00 10.82 -2.25
CA MET A 10 5.12 11.17 -3.37
C MET A 10 5.26 10.22 -4.56
N VAL A 11 6.47 9.74 -4.84
CA VAL A 11 6.70 8.79 -5.95
C VAL A 11 6.13 7.42 -5.61
N VAL A 12 6.32 6.94 -4.37
CA VAL A 12 5.67 5.70 -3.92
C VAL A 12 4.16 5.81 -4.03
N PHE A 13 3.60 6.93 -3.57
CA PHE A 13 2.18 7.20 -3.66
C PHE A 13 1.69 7.16 -5.11
N PHE A 14 2.42 7.78 -6.04
CA PHE A 14 2.06 7.76 -7.46
C PHE A 14 2.04 6.33 -8.03
N PHE A 15 3.07 5.52 -7.74
CA PHE A 15 3.10 4.12 -8.18
C PHE A 15 1.96 3.30 -7.56
N GLN A 16 1.66 3.52 -6.29
CA GLN A 16 0.54 2.89 -5.58
C GLN A 16 -0.80 3.24 -6.20
N VAL A 17 -1.02 4.51 -6.57
CA VAL A 17 -2.25 4.93 -7.26
C VAL A 17 -2.34 4.30 -8.65
N LEU A 18 -1.24 4.29 -9.41
CA LEU A 18 -1.21 3.67 -10.75
C LEU A 18 -1.53 2.18 -10.69
N VAL A 19 -0.91 1.46 -9.74
CA VAL A 19 -1.23 0.06 -9.47
C VAL A 19 -2.68 -0.09 -9.01
N GLY A 20 -3.20 0.81 -8.17
CA GLY A 20 -4.61 0.80 -7.77
C GLY A 20 -5.58 0.92 -8.93
N VAL A 21 -5.29 1.77 -9.92
CA VAL A 21 -6.11 1.90 -11.14
C VAL A 21 -6.06 0.62 -11.98
N LEU A 22 -4.87 0.04 -12.18
CA LEU A 22 -4.70 -1.23 -12.89
C LEU A 22 -5.38 -2.39 -12.16
N TRP A 23 -5.26 -2.40 -10.83
CA TRP A 23 -5.88 -3.38 -9.95
C TRP A 23 -7.39 -3.32 -10.07
N TYR A 24 -7.97 -2.12 -9.97
CA TYR A 24 -9.41 -1.91 -10.09
C TYR A 24 -9.98 -2.43 -11.41
N ALA A 25 -9.24 -2.31 -12.52
CA ALA A 25 -9.66 -2.85 -13.81
C ALA A 25 -9.79 -4.38 -13.83
N SER A 26 -9.14 -5.07 -12.88
CA SER A 26 -9.22 -6.52 -12.68
C SER A 26 -10.17 -6.96 -11.55
N THR A 27 -11.00 -6.05 -11.02
CA THR A 27 -11.89 -6.35 -9.89
C THR A 27 -12.94 -7.41 -10.26
N PRO A 28 -13.13 -8.45 -9.43
CA PRO A 28 -14.23 -9.40 -9.59
C PRO A 28 -15.58 -8.68 -9.60
N THR A 29 -16.50 -9.14 -10.45
CA THR A 29 -17.83 -8.50 -10.61
C THR A 29 -18.69 -8.58 -9.35
N GLN A 30 -18.49 -9.61 -8.52
CA GLN A 30 -19.15 -9.81 -7.22
C GLN A 30 -18.92 -8.64 -6.26
N PHE A 31 -17.69 -8.09 -6.21
CA PHE A 31 -17.34 -6.95 -5.36
C PHE A 31 -18.00 -5.63 -5.75
N LEU A 32 -18.34 -5.48 -7.03
CA LEU A 32 -18.89 -4.24 -7.56
C LEU A 32 -20.42 -4.21 -7.46
N GLY A 33 -21.05 -5.26 -6.92
CA GLY A 33 -22.50 -5.45 -6.97
C GLY A 33 -23.03 -5.41 -8.42
N ARG A 34 -22.14 -5.63 -9.40
CA ARG A 34 -22.47 -5.52 -10.82
C ARG A 34 -23.17 -6.79 -11.25
N SER A 35 -24.40 -6.64 -11.74
CA SER A 35 -25.01 -7.69 -12.54
C SER A 35 -24.11 -7.99 -13.73
N VAL A 36 -24.06 -9.25 -14.18
CA VAL A 36 -23.23 -9.72 -15.34
C VAL A 36 -23.44 -8.87 -16.62
N TRP A 37 -24.49 -8.05 -16.65
CA TRP A 37 -24.89 -7.16 -17.74
C TRP A 37 -24.41 -5.70 -17.62
N GLN A 38 -23.81 -5.29 -16.50
CA GLN A 38 -23.24 -3.95 -16.35
C GLN A 38 -21.81 -3.93 -16.91
N THR A 39 -21.62 -3.08 -17.92
CA THR A 39 -20.35 -2.90 -18.63
C THR A 39 -19.16 -2.65 -17.67
N PRO A 40 -17.98 -3.21 -17.95
CA PRO A 40 -16.76 -3.07 -17.13
C PRO A 40 -16.23 -1.62 -17.00
N ALA A 41 -16.88 -0.65 -17.64
CA ALA A 41 -16.43 0.75 -17.76
C ALA A 41 -17.06 1.73 -16.75
N GLU A 42 -17.88 1.27 -15.80
CA GLU A 42 -18.36 2.17 -14.75
C GLU A 42 -17.18 2.59 -13.86
N LEU A 43 -16.92 3.90 -13.83
CA LEU A 43 -15.91 4.50 -12.95
C LEU A 43 -16.35 4.33 -11.49
N PRO A 44 -15.40 4.16 -10.54
CA PRO A 44 -15.75 4.16 -9.12
C PRO A 44 -16.39 5.51 -8.75
N SER A 45 -17.32 5.49 -7.79
CA SER A 45 -17.90 6.72 -7.27
C SER A 45 -16.81 7.61 -6.68
N TRP A 46 -17.03 8.93 -6.72
CA TRP A 46 -16.07 9.91 -6.21
C TRP A 46 -15.69 9.66 -4.75
N ASP A 47 -16.66 9.26 -3.93
CA ASP A 47 -16.43 8.97 -2.52
C ASP A 47 -15.44 7.81 -2.31
N VAL A 48 -15.61 6.72 -3.08
CA VAL A 48 -14.72 5.56 -3.01
C VAL A 48 -13.32 5.93 -3.45
N LEU A 49 -13.18 6.72 -4.52
CA LEU A 49 -11.88 7.18 -5.02
C LEU A 49 -11.17 8.07 -3.99
N VAL A 50 -11.89 9.00 -3.36
CA VAL A 50 -11.32 9.88 -2.33
C VAL A 50 -10.88 9.08 -1.10
N ILE A 51 -11.72 8.16 -0.60
CA ILE A 51 -11.38 7.28 0.53
C ILE A 51 -10.16 6.43 0.20
N PHE A 52 -10.08 5.90 -1.02
CA PHE A 52 -8.97 5.11 -1.50
C PHE A 52 -7.65 5.90 -1.49
N LEU A 53 -7.65 7.13 -2.03
CA LEU A 53 -6.46 7.99 -2.07
C LEU A 53 -5.99 8.35 -0.66
N ILE A 54 -6.92 8.75 0.22
CA ILE A 54 -6.61 9.12 1.60
C ILE A 54 -6.06 7.91 2.36
N SER A 55 -6.71 6.75 2.27
CA SER A 55 -6.29 5.53 2.97
C SER A 55 -4.90 5.08 2.51
N SER A 56 -4.65 5.10 1.19
CA SER A 56 -3.33 4.78 0.63
C SER A 56 -2.26 5.73 1.12
N PHE A 57 -2.54 7.03 1.14
CA PHE A 57 -1.60 8.05 1.60
C PHE A 57 -1.31 7.91 3.10
N VAL A 58 -2.33 7.70 3.93
CA VAL A 58 -2.18 7.54 5.39
C VAL A 58 -1.36 6.30 5.71
N PHE A 59 -1.63 5.17 5.04
CA PHE A 59 -0.87 3.94 5.23
C PHE A 59 0.61 4.14 4.85
N LEU A 60 0.88 4.72 3.67
CA LEU A 60 2.22 5.05 3.23
C LEU A 60 2.95 5.98 4.20
N TRP A 61 2.27 7.03 4.64
CA TRP A 61 2.82 8.00 5.59
C TRP A 61 3.19 7.34 6.91
N PHE A 62 2.31 6.47 7.43
CA PHE A 62 2.56 5.71 8.64
C PHE A 62 3.77 4.78 8.49
N THR A 63 3.87 4.03 7.38
CA THR A 63 5.00 3.14 7.13
C THR A 63 6.31 3.93 7.00
N ALA A 64 6.31 5.04 6.27
CA ALA A 64 7.48 5.90 6.12
C ALA A 64 7.90 6.53 7.46
N TRP A 65 6.93 6.96 8.28
CA TRP A 65 7.18 7.46 9.63
C TRP A 65 7.78 6.38 10.54
N LEU A 66 7.24 5.16 10.49
CA LEU A 66 7.75 4.04 11.28
C LEU A 66 9.20 3.72 10.90
N MET A 67 9.51 3.66 9.60
CA MET A 67 10.87 3.44 9.09
C MET A 67 11.88 4.50 9.56
N LEU A 68 11.44 5.73 9.81
CA LEU A 68 12.27 6.80 10.36
C LEU A 68 12.50 6.66 11.87
N ARG A 69 11.51 6.10 12.59
CA ARG A 69 11.57 5.90 14.05
C ARG A 69 12.48 4.73 14.42
N VAL A 70 12.51 3.68 13.62
CA VAL A 70 13.41 2.55 13.87
C VAL A 70 14.85 2.93 13.51
N ARG A 71 15.60 3.39 14.52
CA ARG A 71 17.02 3.78 14.40
C ARG A 71 17.89 2.58 14.00
N ASN A 72 18.97 2.86 13.28
CA ASN A 72 20.06 1.93 12.94
C ASN A 72 19.72 0.75 12.03
N LEU A 73 18.52 0.68 11.43
CA LEU A 73 18.28 -0.30 10.37
C LEU A 73 19.11 0.03 9.13
N THR A 74 19.78 -0.99 8.60
CA THR A 74 20.36 -0.96 7.25
C THR A 74 19.24 -0.87 6.20
N ARG A 75 19.57 -0.60 4.93
CA ARG A 75 18.57 -0.58 3.85
C ARG A 75 17.81 -1.91 3.76
N ILE A 76 18.55 -3.02 3.91
CA ILE A 76 18.00 -4.38 3.94
C ILE A 76 17.07 -4.56 5.16
N GLY A 77 17.48 -4.06 6.33
CA GLY A 77 16.63 -4.10 7.52
C GLY A 77 15.31 -3.35 7.36
N GLN A 78 15.31 -2.21 6.65
CA GLN A 78 14.08 -1.46 6.35
C GLN A 78 13.19 -2.16 5.32
N PHE A 79 13.78 -2.85 4.34
CA PHE A 79 13.04 -3.70 3.40
C PHE A 79 12.29 -4.80 4.15
N PHE A 80 12.98 -5.55 5.01
CA PHE A 80 12.33 -6.59 5.82
C PHE A 80 11.32 -6.01 6.82
N LEU A 81 11.57 -4.82 7.37
CA LEU A 81 10.61 -4.15 8.25
C LEU A 81 9.26 -3.92 7.53
N ALA A 82 9.27 -3.43 6.29
CA ALA A 82 8.04 -3.27 5.52
C ALA A 82 7.30 -4.60 5.33
N ILE A 83 8.02 -5.65 4.95
CA ILE A 83 7.45 -6.99 4.75
C ILE A 83 6.88 -7.55 6.05
N PHE A 84 7.58 -7.40 7.18
CA PHE A 84 7.08 -7.86 8.47
C PHE A 84 5.86 -7.09 8.96
N ILE A 85 5.77 -5.78 8.69
CA ILE A 85 4.54 -5.00 8.95
C ILE A 85 3.38 -5.62 8.19
N TRP A 86 3.57 -5.96 6.92
CA TRP A 86 2.52 -6.57 6.13
C TRP A 86 2.15 -7.97 6.65
N LEU A 87 3.13 -8.85 6.90
CA LEU A 87 2.91 -10.21 7.39
C LEU A 87 2.27 -10.26 8.78
N LEU A 88 2.66 -9.37 9.70
CA LEU A 88 2.27 -9.46 11.11
C LEU A 88 1.13 -8.53 11.49
N ILE A 89 0.82 -7.52 10.67
CA ILE A 89 -0.24 -6.56 10.95
C ILE A 89 -1.32 -6.63 9.89
N VAL A 90 -0.98 -6.57 8.61
CA VAL A 90 -1.98 -6.49 7.53
C VAL A 90 -2.63 -7.85 7.28
N LEU A 91 -1.83 -8.90 7.09
CA LEU A 91 -2.31 -10.26 6.81
C LEU A 91 -3.27 -10.81 7.87
N PRO A 92 -2.97 -10.80 9.19
CA PRO A 92 -3.90 -11.36 10.18
C PRO A 92 -5.19 -10.54 10.33
N ASN A 93 -5.12 -9.20 10.25
CA ASN A 93 -6.33 -8.38 10.24
C ASN A 93 -7.21 -8.68 9.03
N PHE A 94 -6.58 -8.87 7.87
CA PHE A 94 -7.28 -9.21 6.65
C PHE A 94 -7.99 -10.57 6.75
N LEU A 95 -7.32 -11.60 7.31
CA LEU A 95 -7.92 -12.91 7.54
C LEU A 95 -9.09 -12.86 8.54
N ILE A 96 -8.98 -12.07 9.61
CA ILE A 96 -10.07 -11.94 10.59
C ILE A 96 -11.28 -11.25 9.95
N VAL A 97 -11.05 -10.16 9.21
CA VAL A 97 -12.12 -9.42 8.54
C VAL A 97 -12.76 -10.26 7.44
N SER A 98 -11.99 -11.02 6.66
CA SER A 98 -12.53 -11.88 5.61
C SER A 98 -13.38 -13.02 6.18
N LEU A 99 -12.96 -13.63 7.29
CA LEU A 99 -13.76 -14.63 8.01
C LEU A 99 -15.03 -14.03 8.62
N HIS A 100 -14.96 -12.80 9.13
CA HIS A 100 -16.11 -12.13 9.75
C HIS A 100 -17.15 -11.66 8.73
N LEU A 101 -16.69 -11.21 7.56
CA LEU A 101 -17.54 -10.73 6.46
C LEU A 101 -17.93 -11.83 5.46
N GLU A 102 -17.55 -13.09 5.74
CA GLU A 102 -17.83 -14.25 4.89
C GLU A 102 -17.39 -14.06 3.43
N LEU A 103 -16.23 -13.41 3.22
CA LEU A 103 -15.70 -13.19 1.88
C LEU A 103 -15.29 -14.52 1.22
N GLU A 104 -15.57 -14.67 -0.07
CA GLU A 104 -15.11 -15.82 -0.84
C GLU A 104 -13.57 -15.86 -0.89
N TYR A 105 -13.02 -17.05 -1.13
CA TYR A 105 -11.57 -17.24 -1.17
C TYR A 105 -10.88 -16.42 -2.28
N GLU A 106 -11.52 -16.32 -3.45
CA GLU A 106 -10.99 -15.56 -4.59
C GLU A 106 -10.95 -14.05 -4.28
N ASP A 107 -12.01 -13.54 -3.68
CA ASP A 107 -12.14 -12.16 -3.22
C ASP A 107 -11.10 -11.81 -2.15
N THR A 108 -10.89 -12.74 -1.23
CA THR A 108 -9.87 -12.66 -0.18
C THR A 108 -8.47 -12.56 -0.81
N LEU A 109 -8.15 -13.44 -1.76
CA LEU A 109 -6.86 -13.41 -2.45
C LEU A 109 -6.66 -12.13 -3.27
N TYR A 110 -7.71 -11.64 -3.92
CA TYR A 110 -7.68 -10.41 -4.69
C TYR A 110 -7.32 -9.20 -3.80
N LEU A 111 -8.02 -8.98 -2.69
CA LEU A 111 -7.69 -7.88 -1.78
C LEU A 111 -6.32 -8.06 -1.11
N LEU A 112 -5.92 -9.30 -0.79
CA LEU A 112 -4.64 -9.58 -0.16
C LEU A 112 -3.47 -9.27 -1.12
N SER A 113 -3.56 -9.72 -2.36
CA SER A 113 -2.52 -9.49 -3.38
C SER A 113 -2.35 -8.01 -3.70
N TYR A 114 -3.42 -7.23 -3.71
CA TYR A 114 -3.34 -5.77 -3.81
C TYR A 114 -2.46 -5.15 -2.71
N SER A 115 -2.76 -5.50 -1.46
CA SER A 115 -2.02 -4.98 -0.30
C SER A 115 -0.55 -5.44 -0.30
N ALA A 116 -0.28 -6.65 -0.81
CA ALA A 116 1.07 -7.19 -0.94
C ALA A 116 1.90 -6.38 -1.95
N VAL A 117 1.32 -6.03 -3.11
CA VAL A 117 2.00 -5.20 -4.12
C VAL A 117 2.27 -3.80 -3.55
N HIS A 118 1.30 -3.20 -2.84
CA HIS A 118 1.52 -1.92 -2.15
C HIS A 118 2.67 -1.97 -1.15
N CYS A 119 2.76 -3.06 -0.38
CA CYS A 119 3.87 -3.30 0.52
C CYS A 119 5.20 -3.43 -0.23
N ALA A 120 5.24 -4.20 -1.31
CA ALA A 120 6.45 -4.40 -2.10
C ALA A 120 7.00 -3.08 -2.66
N ILE A 121 6.13 -2.22 -3.21
CA ILE A 121 6.52 -0.90 -3.73
C ILE A 121 7.17 -0.05 -2.62
N MET A 122 6.55 0.00 -1.43
CA MET A 122 7.10 0.71 -0.28
C MET A 122 8.44 0.14 0.17
N ALA A 123 8.52 -1.19 0.30
CA ALA A 123 9.70 -1.92 0.74
C ALA A 123 10.90 -1.68 -0.18
N ILE A 124 10.67 -1.53 -1.49
CA ILE A 124 11.73 -1.29 -2.47
C ILE A 124 12.15 0.18 -2.47
N ILE A 125 11.20 1.10 -2.61
CA ILE A 125 11.53 2.50 -2.91
C ILE A 125 11.96 3.27 -1.65
N LEU A 126 11.28 3.10 -0.51
CA LEU A 126 11.57 3.90 0.69
C LEU A 126 12.99 3.67 1.25
N PRO A 127 13.51 2.43 1.36
CA PRO A 127 14.85 2.19 1.87
C PRO A 127 15.98 2.69 0.94
N LEU A 128 15.73 2.69 -0.38
CA LEU A 128 16.69 3.13 -1.37
C LEU A 128 16.85 4.66 -1.39
N TRP A 129 15.82 5.40 -0.97
CA TRP A 129 15.75 6.85 -1.16
C TRP A 129 15.95 7.66 0.13
N ARG A 130 16.83 7.17 1.01
CA ARG A 130 17.32 7.99 2.13
C ARG A 130 18.00 9.25 1.59
N PRO A 131 17.75 10.43 2.19
CA PRO A 131 18.50 11.62 1.83
C PRO A 131 19.98 11.31 2.06
N SER A 132 20.79 11.45 0.99
CA SER A 132 22.24 11.33 1.09
C SER A 132 22.68 12.26 2.22
N ARG A 133 23.36 11.71 3.23
CA ARG A 133 24.02 12.59 4.20
C ARG A 133 25.03 13.39 3.38
N SER A 134 24.82 14.70 3.28
CA SER A 134 25.85 15.59 2.75
C SER A 134 27.16 15.24 3.46
N ILE A 135 28.14 14.79 2.70
CA ILE A 135 29.50 14.52 3.20
C ILE A 135 30.17 15.85 3.58
N PHE A 136 29.65 16.96 3.06
CA PHE A 136 29.95 18.31 3.49
C PHE A 136 28.96 18.72 4.58
N LYS A 137 29.30 18.40 5.82
CA LYS A 137 28.76 19.08 6.98
C LYS A 137 29.95 19.56 7.79
N ASP A 138 30.18 20.86 7.71
CA ASP A 138 30.96 21.61 8.70
C ASP A 138 30.40 21.38 10.11
#